data_AF-A0A1Z5R3Z6-F1
#
_entry.id   AF-A0A1Z5R3Z6-F1
#
_cell.length_a   1.000
_cell.length_b   1.000
_cell.length_c   1.000
_cell.angle_alpha   90.00
_cell.angle_beta   90.00
_cell.angle_gamma   90.00
#
_symmetry.space_group_name_H-M   'P 1'
#
loop_
_entity.id
_entity.type
_entity.pdbx_description
1 polymer ?
#
loop_
_entity_poly.entity_id
_entity_poly.type
_entity_poly.pdbx_seq_one_letter_code
_entity_poly.pdbx_strand_id
1 'polypeptide(L)'
;MLGLPPPLVDASAGRGVCMMSTSWRDKQRPDLVNFIATFLATNLYRLNFLSLSPDFLFNNGGLSVAFIFETDWLPEREAAVFSRVNTLKRQFKYLYVVVVVRSAEQNESFNQSYFKYDMELGCPTFVPVCDPEMGFEKIVRIAHARGVCKQKDLVTAMGIEREQAVQCMDAFLRVLTSIPGIDSHDANALAQAIGSIEAIAKASKEFILENTDLSTEKAERIVRFFRDPQYFLSPKIN
;
A
#
# COMPACT_ATOMS: atom_id res chain seq x y z
N MET A 1 -0.60 22.96 -20.22
CA MET A 1 -0.33 21.89 -19.23
C MET A 1 -0.87 20.59 -19.81
N LEU A 2 -0.01 19.72 -20.32
CA LEU A 2 -0.38 18.35 -20.67
C LEU A 2 0.15 17.47 -19.54
N GLY A 3 -0.76 16.98 -18.70
CA GLY A 3 -0.41 16.06 -17.62
C GLY A 3 0.14 14.77 -18.21
N LEU A 4 1.26 14.29 -17.66
CA LEU A 4 1.77 12.96 -17.98
C LEU A 4 0.68 11.92 -17.65
N PRO A 5 0.45 10.92 -18.54
CA PRO A 5 -0.49 9.86 -18.24
C PRO A 5 -0.01 9.09 -17.00
N PRO A 6 -0.93 8.63 -16.14
CA PRO A 6 -0.57 7.77 -15.02
C PRO A 6 0.16 6.52 -15.55
N PRO A 7 1.15 5.98 -14.81
CA PRO A 7 1.82 4.76 -15.22
C PRO A 7 0.77 3.67 -15.45
N LEU A 8 0.83 3.04 -16.63
CA LEU A 8 -0.03 1.93 -17.00
C LEU A 8 0.17 0.84 -15.96
N VAL A 9 -0.82 0.69 -15.08
CA VAL A 9 -0.93 -0.51 -14.24
C VAL A 9 -1.12 -1.65 -15.22
N ASP A 10 -0.10 -2.49 -15.34
CA ASP A 10 -0.08 -3.62 -16.25
C ASP A 10 -1.31 -4.50 -15.97
N ALA A 11 -2.27 -4.49 -16.90
CA ALA A 11 -3.53 -5.23 -16.77
C ALA A 11 -3.31 -6.76 -16.74
N SER A 12 -2.06 -7.22 -16.95
CA SER A 12 -1.65 -8.62 -16.83
C SER A 12 -1.31 -9.06 -15.40
N ALA A 13 -1.15 -8.14 -14.45
CA ALA A 13 -0.93 -8.46 -13.04
C ALA A 13 -2.27 -8.75 -12.36
N GLY A 14 -2.71 -10.02 -12.38
CA GLY A 14 -3.89 -10.47 -11.63
C GLY A 14 -3.90 -9.96 -10.18
N ARG A 15 -5.09 -9.74 -9.59
CA ARG A 15 -5.27 -9.05 -8.28
C ARG A 15 -4.51 -9.70 -7.12
N GLY A 16 -4.16 -10.97 -7.27
CA GLY A 16 -3.36 -11.71 -6.32
C GLY A 16 -3.41 -13.20 -6.58
N VAL A 17 -2.88 -13.96 -5.64
CA VAL A 17 -2.96 -15.43 -5.61
C VAL A 17 -3.76 -15.85 -4.38
N CYS A 18 -4.77 -16.68 -4.59
CA CYS A 18 -5.47 -17.39 -3.52
C CYS A 18 -4.92 -18.82 -3.44
N MET A 19 -4.39 -19.19 -2.28
CA MET A 19 -3.97 -20.56 -1.97
C MET A 19 -5.05 -21.20 -1.10
N MET A 20 -5.66 -22.28 -1.58
CA MET A 20 -6.70 -23.02 -0.87
C MET A 20 -6.15 -24.34 -0.34
N SER A 21 -6.49 -24.66 0.91
CA SER A 21 -6.09 -25.92 1.56
C SER A 21 -6.76 -27.11 0.88
N THR A 22 -5.95 -28.09 0.47
CA THR A 22 -6.45 -29.36 -0.07
C THR A 22 -7.31 -30.08 0.96
N SER A 23 -6.87 -30.15 2.22
CA SER A 23 -7.60 -30.82 3.29
C SER A 23 -8.92 -30.15 3.66
N TRP A 24 -9.04 -28.83 3.45
CA TRP A 24 -10.30 -28.12 3.58
C TRP A 24 -11.21 -28.42 2.39
N ARG A 25 -10.72 -28.24 1.16
CA ARG A 25 -11.45 -28.48 -0.09
C ARG A 25 -12.08 -29.87 -0.11
N ASP A 26 -11.33 -30.89 0.28
CA ASP A 26 -11.76 -32.29 0.21
C ASP A 26 -12.92 -32.61 1.18
N LYS A 27 -13.18 -31.74 2.16
CA LYS A 27 -14.33 -31.83 3.08
C LYS A 27 -15.56 -31.05 2.60
N GLN A 28 -15.41 -30.24 1.56
CA GLN A 28 -16.49 -29.36 1.08
C GLN A 28 -17.32 -30.00 -0.03
N ARG A 29 -18.54 -29.47 -0.20
CA ARG A 29 -19.41 -29.84 -1.32
C ARG A 29 -18.79 -29.37 -2.65
N PRO A 30 -18.86 -30.18 -3.72
CA PRO A 30 -18.34 -29.80 -5.04
C PRO A 30 -18.87 -28.46 -5.55
N ASP A 31 -20.16 -28.17 -5.34
CA ASP A 31 -20.78 -26.91 -5.79
C ASP A 31 -20.12 -25.68 -5.17
N LEU A 32 -19.78 -25.73 -3.88
CA LEU A 32 -19.12 -24.62 -3.18
C LEU A 32 -17.69 -24.42 -3.69
N VAL A 33 -16.96 -25.51 -3.92
CA VAL A 33 -15.61 -25.45 -4.48
C VAL A 33 -15.64 -24.86 -5.90
N ASN A 34 -16.62 -25.26 -6.71
CA ASN A 34 -16.81 -24.73 -8.06
C ASN A 34 -17.20 -23.24 -8.06
N PHE A 35 -18.10 -22.85 -7.16
CA PHE A 35 -18.43 -21.44 -6.92
C PHE A 35 -17.17 -20.64 -6.59
N ILE A 36 -16.36 -21.09 -5.62
CA ILE A 36 -15.12 -20.43 -5.21
C ILE A 36 -14.15 -20.26 -6.38
N ALA A 37 -13.91 -21.32 -7.14
CA ALA A 37 -13.01 -21.27 -8.30
C ALA A 37 -13.50 -20.27 -9.36
N THR A 38 -14.80 -20.32 -9.68
CA THR A 38 -15.44 -19.41 -10.65
C THR A 38 -15.43 -17.96 -10.16
N PHE A 39 -15.69 -17.75 -8.87
CA PHE A 39 -15.71 -16.44 -8.24
C PHE A 39 -14.31 -15.82 -8.24
N LEU A 40 -13.27 -16.58 -7.90
CA LEU A 40 -11.87 -16.13 -7.97
C LEU A 40 -11.46 -15.78 -9.39
N ALA A 41 -11.79 -16.63 -10.38
CA ALA A 41 -11.48 -16.38 -11.78
C ALA A 41 -12.14 -15.08 -12.28
N THR A 42 -13.43 -14.90 -11.98
CA THR A 42 -14.19 -13.67 -12.31
C THR A 42 -13.58 -12.42 -11.66
N ASN A 43 -12.98 -12.56 -10.47
CA ASN A 43 -12.32 -11.49 -9.74
C ASN A 43 -10.82 -11.38 -10.03
N LEU A 44 -10.31 -12.04 -11.08
CA LEU A 44 -8.91 -11.99 -11.53
C LEU A 44 -7.89 -12.48 -10.47
N TYR A 45 -8.30 -13.42 -9.62
CA TYR A 45 -7.41 -14.12 -8.71
C TYR A 45 -6.96 -15.45 -9.30
N ARG A 46 -5.67 -15.77 -9.15
CA ARG A 46 -5.15 -17.10 -9.46
C ARG A 46 -5.40 -18.03 -8.28
N LEU A 47 -6.02 -19.19 -8.52
CA LEU A 47 -6.27 -20.21 -7.51
C LEU A 47 -5.18 -21.29 -7.55
N ASN A 48 -4.55 -21.55 -6.42
CA ASN A 48 -3.61 -22.65 -6.21
C ASN A 48 -4.13 -23.55 -5.08
N PHE A 49 -3.86 -24.86 -5.18
CA PHE A 49 -4.16 -25.82 -4.13
C PHE A 49 -2.87 -26.26 -3.45
N LEU A 50 -2.81 -26.15 -2.14
CA LEU A 50 -1.61 -26.49 -1.36
C LEU A 50 -2.00 -27.19 -0.05
N SER A 51 -1.04 -27.84 0.58
CA SER A 51 -1.19 -28.30 1.97
C SER A 51 -0.81 -27.16 2.90
N LEU A 52 -1.81 -26.46 3.46
CA LEU A 52 -1.63 -25.35 4.39
C LEU A 52 -2.52 -25.49 5.63
N SER A 53 -2.02 -24.94 6.74
CA SER A 53 -2.73 -24.91 8.02
C SER A 53 -3.97 -24.00 8.05
N PRO A 54 -3.99 -22.78 7.46
CA PRO A 54 -5.24 -22.05 7.21
C PRO A 54 -6.05 -22.68 6.06
N ASP A 55 -7.31 -22.28 5.91
CA ASP A 55 -8.17 -22.77 4.82
C ASP A 55 -7.89 -22.02 3.53
N PHE A 56 -7.68 -20.71 3.64
CA PHE A 56 -7.26 -19.84 2.55
C PHE A 56 -6.10 -18.95 2.96
N LEU A 57 -5.19 -18.71 2.02
CA LEU A 57 -4.14 -17.72 2.14
C LEU A 57 -4.12 -16.87 0.87
N PHE A 58 -4.43 -15.58 1.02
CA PHE A 58 -4.37 -14.62 -0.06
C PHE A 58 -3.05 -13.88 -0.04
N ASN A 59 -2.41 -13.77 -1.20
CA ASN A 59 -1.24 -12.92 -1.41
C ASN A 59 -1.57 -11.81 -2.40
N ASN A 60 -1.66 -10.59 -1.89
CA ASN A 60 -1.99 -9.38 -2.64
C ASN A 60 -0.84 -8.37 -2.49
N GLY A 61 -0.02 -8.19 -3.53
CA GLY A 61 1.08 -7.21 -3.50
C GLY A 61 2.09 -7.44 -2.35
N GLY A 62 2.39 -8.70 -2.04
CA GLY A 62 3.30 -9.08 -0.96
C GLY A 62 2.70 -8.95 0.44
N LEU A 63 1.39 -8.78 0.57
CA LEU A 63 0.66 -8.94 1.84
C LEU A 63 0.01 -10.31 1.87
N SER A 64 0.32 -11.10 2.90
CA SER A 64 -0.33 -12.38 3.14
C SER A 64 -1.46 -12.24 4.16
N VAL A 65 -2.67 -12.68 3.80
CA VAL A 65 -3.85 -12.69 4.68
C VAL A 65 -4.38 -14.10 4.77
N ALA A 66 -4.40 -14.64 5.99
CA ALA A 66 -4.85 -16.01 6.27
C ALA A 66 -6.30 -16.02 6.74
N PHE A 67 -7.04 -17.06 6.35
CA PHE A 67 -8.42 -17.27 6.73
C PHE A 67 -8.64 -18.68 7.25
N ILE A 68 -9.39 -18.77 8.34
CA ILE A 68 -10.12 -19.97 8.73
C ILE A 68 -11.55 -19.78 8.24
N PHE A 69 -12.10 -20.78 7.53
CA PHE A 69 -13.45 -20.73 6.99
C PHE A 69 -14.27 -21.93 7.47
N GLU A 70 -15.05 -21.72 8.53
CA GLU A 70 -16.00 -22.70 9.05
C GLU A 70 -17.33 -22.53 8.32
N THR A 71 -17.65 -23.46 7.43
CA THR A 71 -18.82 -23.38 6.51
C THR A 71 -20.14 -23.82 7.15
N ASP A 72 -20.08 -24.34 8.37
CA ASP A 72 -21.25 -24.71 9.18
C ASP A 72 -20.85 -24.78 10.66
N TRP A 73 -21.37 -23.88 11.48
CA TRP A 73 -21.07 -23.86 12.92
C TRP A 73 -21.78 -25.01 13.65
N LEU A 74 -20.99 -25.86 14.30
CA LEU A 74 -21.46 -26.95 15.13
C LEU A 74 -20.83 -26.86 16.52
N PRO A 75 -21.62 -26.83 17.62
CA PRO A 75 -21.10 -26.71 18.98
C PRO A 75 -20.05 -27.77 19.32
N GLU A 76 -20.18 -28.97 18.77
CA GLU A 76 -19.24 -30.08 19.00
C GLU A 76 -17.84 -29.80 18.43
N ARG A 77 -17.73 -28.85 17.50
CA ARG A 77 -16.46 -28.47 16.86
C ARG A 77 -15.78 -27.28 17.53
N GLU A 78 -16.40 -26.66 18.54
CA GLU A 78 -15.90 -25.42 19.14
C GLU A 78 -14.42 -25.53 19.55
N ALA A 79 -14.04 -26.61 20.24
CA ALA A 79 -12.71 -26.78 20.79
C ALA A 79 -11.66 -26.87 19.68
N ALA A 80 -11.98 -27.56 18.59
CA ALA A 80 -11.11 -27.70 17.43
C ALA A 80 -10.92 -26.35 16.72
N VAL A 81 -12.00 -25.59 16.53
CA VAL A 81 -11.95 -24.26 15.88
C VAL A 81 -11.12 -23.29 16.71
N PHE A 82 -11.40 -23.13 18.00
CA PHE A 82 -10.69 -22.17 18.85
C PHE A 82 -9.23 -22.57 19.12
N SER A 83 -8.92 -23.86 19.23
CA SER A 83 -7.53 -24.34 19.31
C SER A 83 -6.74 -23.99 18.04
N ARG A 84 -7.35 -24.19 16.87
CA ARG A 84 -6.76 -23.84 15.58
C ARG A 84 -6.57 -22.32 15.45
N VAL A 85 -7.54 -21.52 15.88
CA VAL A 85 -7.45 -20.05 15.93
C VAL A 85 -6.26 -19.61 16.78
N ASN A 86 -6.12 -20.14 17.99
CA ASN A 86 -5.03 -19.80 18.90
C ASN A 86 -3.65 -20.19 18.37
N THR A 87 -3.57 -21.26 17.58
CA THR A 87 -2.34 -21.67 16.90
C THR A 87 -2.01 -20.71 15.76
N LEU A 88 -2.97 -20.44 14.88
CA LEU A 88 -2.75 -19.63 13.67
C LEU A 88 -2.55 -18.14 13.98
N LYS A 89 -3.16 -17.60 15.04
CA LYS A 89 -3.00 -16.17 15.40
C LYS A 89 -1.56 -15.81 15.78
N ARG A 90 -0.76 -16.81 16.20
CA ARG A 90 0.68 -16.65 16.49
C ARG A 90 1.54 -16.69 15.22
N GLN A 91 1.04 -17.29 14.14
CA GLN A 91 1.77 -17.49 12.89
C GLN A 91 1.47 -16.39 11.86
N PHE A 92 0.25 -15.86 11.86
CA PHE A 92 -0.22 -14.91 10.87
C PHE A 92 -0.60 -13.58 11.50
N LYS A 93 0.10 -12.50 11.11
CA LYS A 93 -0.25 -11.13 11.52
C LYS A 93 -1.67 -10.73 11.10
N TYR A 94 -2.11 -11.20 9.93
CA TYR A 94 -3.45 -10.96 9.40
C TYR A 94 -4.20 -12.28 9.31
N LEU A 95 -4.88 -12.64 10.39
CA LEU A 95 -5.76 -13.80 10.47
C LEU A 95 -7.20 -13.33 10.62
N TYR A 96 -8.09 -13.95 9.84
CA TYR A 96 -9.53 -13.75 9.92
C TYR A 96 -10.22 -15.11 10.06
N VAL A 97 -11.32 -15.13 10.81
CA VAL A 97 -12.14 -16.32 10.98
C VAL A 97 -13.51 -16.01 10.43
N VAL A 98 -13.90 -16.68 9.35
CA VAL A 98 -15.23 -16.57 8.77
C VAL A 98 -16.02 -17.79 9.22
N VAL A 99 -17.17 -17.56 9.85
CA VAL A 99 -17.99 -18.62 10.43
C VAL A 99 -19.41 -18.49 9.90
N VAL A 100 -19.93 -19.56 9.30
CA VAL A 100 -21.31 -19.60 8.83
C VAL A 100 -22.24 -20.01 9.97
N VAL A 101 -23.10 -19.08 10.38
CA VAL A 101 -24.15 -19.25 11.40
C VAL A 101 -25.51 -19.00 10.75
N ARG A 102 -26.32 -20.04 10.58
CA ARG A 102 -27.58 -20.00 9.81
C ARG A 102 -28.81 -19.72 10.65
N SER A 103 -28.73 -19.93 11.96
CA SER A 103 -29.84 -19.74 12.88
C SER A 103 -29.46 -18.86 14.07
N ALA A 104 -30.46 -18.31 14.75
CA ALA A 104 -30.25 -17.57 16.00
C ALA A 104 -29.61 -18.46 17.08
N GLU A 105 -29.95 -19.75 17.12
CA GLU A 105 -29.37 -20.72 18.04
C GLU A 105 -27.88 -20.97 17.76
N GLN A 106 -27.50 -21.13 16.49
CA GLN A 106 -26.08 -21.26 16.11
C GLN A 106 -25.31 -19.97 16.44
N ASN A 107 -25.90 -18.81 16.21
CA ASN A 107 -25.29 -17.53 16.54
C ASN A 107 -25.09 -17.37 18.06
N GLU A 108 -26.09 -17.73 18.86
CA GLU A 108 -26.00 -17.70 20.32
C GLU A 108 -24.94 -18.68 20.83
N SER A 109 -24.94 -19.92 20.32
CA SER A 109 -23.89 -20.91 20.63
C SER A 109 -22.51 -20.38 20.27
N PHE A 110 -22.34 -19.80 19.08
CA PHE A 110 -21.07 -19.23 18.65
C PHE A 110 -20.60 -18.10 19.58
N ASN A 111 -21.50 -17.19 19.98
CA ASN A 111 -21.21 -16.11 20.91
C ASN A 111 -20.78 -16.66 22.28
N GLN A 112 -21.49 -17.65 22.81
CA GLN A 112 -21.12 -18.30 24.07
C GLN A 112 -19.73 -18.92 23.99
N SER A 113 -19.40 -19.62 22.90
CA SER A 113 -18.07 -20.18 22.70
C SER A 113 -17.00 -19.08 22.55
N TYR A 114 -17.31 -17.98 21.85
CA TYR A 114 -16.40 -16.83 21.71
C TYR A 114 -15.95 -16.28 23.08
N PHE A 115 -16.89 -16.11 24.01
CA PHE A 115 -16.58 -15.69 25.37
C PHE A 115 -15.93 -16.80 26.20
N LYS A 116 -16.37 -18.05 26.07
CA LYS A 116 -15.83 -19.20 26.80
C LYS A 116 -14.32 -19.40 26.57
N TYR A 117 -13.85 -19.14 25.36
CA TYR A 117 -12.44 -19.31 24.99
C TYR A 117 -11.62 -18.02 25.15
N ASP A 118 -12.15 -17.00 25.84
CA ASP A 118 -11.49 -15.72 26.09
C ASP A 118 -10.91 -15.07 24.82
N MET A 119 -11.71 -15.03 23.76
CA MET A 119 -11.28 -14.36 22.53
C MET A 119 -11.24 -12.84 22.72
N GLU A 120 -10.07 -12.26 22.43
CA GLU A 120 -9.90 -10.82 22.38
C GLU A 120 -10.60 -10.24 21.15
N LEU A 121 -11.38 -9.18 21.36
CA LEU A 121 -12.06 -8.46 20.29
C LEU A 121 -11.05 -7.98 19.24
N GLY A 122 -11.21 -8.49 18.02
CA GLY A 122 -10.37 -8.15 16.87
C GLY A 122 -9.11 -9.02 16.69
N CYS A 123 -8.78 -9.93 17.62
CA CYS A 123 -7.52 -10.69 17.64
C CYS A 123 -7.69 -12.23 17.76
N PRO A 124 -8.01 -12.94 16.65
CA PRO A 124 -8.28 -12.44 15.30
C PRO A 124 -9.71 -11.91 15.14
N THR A 125 -9.96 -11.24 14.01
CA THR A 125 -11.31 -10.77 13.69
C THR A 125 -12.20 -11.94 13.25
N PHE A 126 -13.33 -12.14 13.93
CA PHE A 126 -14.37 -13.08 13.53
C PHE A 126 -15.42 -12.38 12.67
N VAL A 127 -15.89 -13.08 11.64
CA VAL A 127 -16.86 -12.58 10.66
C VAL A 127 -17.99 -13.61 10.55
N PRO A 128 -19.04 -13.50 11.38
CA PRO A 128 -20.22 -14.35 11.25
C PRO A 128 -20.98 -13.98 9.97
N VAL A 129 -21.43 -15.00 9.23
CA VAL A 129 -22.20 -14.86 7.98
C VAL A 129 -23.32 -15.90 7.94
N CYS A 130 -24.37 -15.64 7.15
CA CYS A 130 -25.52 -16.54 7.08
C CYS A 130 -25.36 -17.66 6.04
N ASP A 131 -24.47 -17.48 5.06
CA ASP A 131 -24.27 -18.44 3.98
C ASP A 131 -22.80 -18.54 3.54
N PRO A 132 -22.37 -19.72 3.03
CA PRO A 132 -20.98 -19.92 2.62
C PRO A 132 -20.53 -19.07 1.43
N GLU A 133 -21.42 -18.74 0.49
CA GLU A 133 -21.04 -17.97 -0.70
C GLU A 133 -20.72 -16.51 -0.33
N MET A 134 -21.57 -15.89 0.48
CA MET A 134 -21.34 -14.60 1.12
C MET A 134 -20.11 -14.65 2.01
N GLY A 135 -19.92 -15.74 2.76
CA GLY A 135 -18.70 -15.96 3.55
C GLY A 135 -17.44 -15.83 2.70
N PHE A 136 -17.41 -16.52 1.56
CA PHE A 136 -16.29 -16.45 0.65
C PHE A 136 -16.15 -15.07 -0.03
N GLU A 137 -17.25 -14.43 -0.39
CA GLU A 137 -17.22 -13.06 -0.89
C GLU A 137 -16.57 -12.09 0.13
N LYS A 138 -16.93 -12.22 1.42
CA LYS A 138 -16.31 -11.42 2.49
C LYS A 138 -14.81 -11.71 2.60
N ILE A 139 -14.37 -12.96 2.46
CA ILE A 139 -12.94 -13.34 2.43
C ILE A 139 -12.22 -12.54 1.34
N VAL A 140 -12.73 -12.57 0.09
CA VAL A 140 -12.11 -11.87 -1.04
C VAL A 140 -12.11 -10.36 -0.82
N ARG A 141 -13.20 -9.78 -0.30
CA ARG A 141 -13.28 -8.33 -0.01
C ARG A 141 -12.27 -7.90 1.06
N ILE A 142 -12.11 -8.67 2.13
CA ILE A 142 -11.14 -8.40 3.20
C ILE A 142 -9.72 -8.49 2.65
N ALA A 143 -9.39 -9.56 1.92
CA ALA A 143 -8.07 -9.74 1.33
C ALA A 143 -7.72 -8.58 0.38
N HIS A 144 -8.67 -8.18 -0.47
CA HIS A 144 -8.50 -7.05 -1.38
C HIS A 144 -8.29 -5.73 -0.65
N ALA A 145 -9.15 -5.40 0.32
CA ALA A 145 -9.05 -4.16 1.08
C ALA A 145 -7.70 -4.03 1.79
N ARG A 146 -7.22 -5.13 2.40
CA ARG A 146 -5.89 -5.18 3.03
C ARG A 146 -4.76 -4.97 2.03
N GLY A 147 -4.83 -5.59 0.85
CA GLY A 147 -3.85 -5.38 -0.22
C GLY A 147 -3.79 -3.92 -0.69
N VAL A 148 -4.94 -3.30 -0.93
CA VAL A 148 -5.04 -1.91 -1.36
C VAL A 148 -4.52 -0.94 -0.29
N CYS A 149 -4.83 -1.17 0.99
CA CYS A 149 -4.30 -0.32 2.06
C CYS A 149 -2.77 -0.35 2.10
N LYS A 150 -2.16 -1.54 2.04
CA LYS A 150 -0.69 -1.65 2.00
C LYS A 150 -0.10 -0.91 0.80
N GLN A 151 -0.72 -1.03 -0.37
CA GLN A 151 -0.24 -0.32 -1.57
C GLN A 151 -0.31 1.20 -1.40
N LYS A 152 -1.39 1.72 -0.79
CA LYS A 152 -1.51 3.15 -0.48
C LYS A 152 -0.47 3.61 0.54
N ASP A 153 -0.21 2.82 1.57
CA ASP A 153 0.82 3.13 2.57
C ASP A 153 2.21 3.20 1.91
N LEU A 154 2.52 2.24 1.03
CA LEU A 154 3.78 2.25 0.27
C LEU A 154 3.91 3.47 -0.64
N VAL A 155 2.86 3.82 -1.39
CA VAL A 155 2.87 5.01 -2.27
C VAL A 155 3.06 6.29 -1.45
N THR A 156 2.43 6.36 -0.28
CA THR A 156 2.55 7.53 0.62
C THR A 156 3.95 7.63 1.20
N ALA A 157 4.53 6.52 1.66
CA ALA A 157 5.90 6.46 2.15
C ALA A 157 6.91 6.88 1.05
N MET A 158 6.76 6.37 -0.17
CA MET A 158 7.60 6.78 -1.30
C MET A 158 7.44 8.26 -1.67
N GLY A 159 6.22 8.81 -1.54
CA GLY A 159 5.96 10.24 -1.72
C GLY A 159 6.74 11.08 -0.70
N ILE A 160 6.67 10.70 0.58
CA ILE A 160 7.41 11.37 1.66
C ILE A 160 8.92 11.25 1.44
N GLU A 161 9.45 10.07 1.09
CA GLU A 161 10.88 9.89 0.81
C GLU A 161 11.35 10.75 -0.37
N ARG A 162 10.55 10.84 -1.43
CA ARG A 162 10.85 11.70 -2.59
C ARG A 162 10.83 13.18 -2.20
N GLU A 163 9.86 13.62 -1.42
CA GLU A 163 9.80 14.99 -0.91
C GLU A 163 11.02 15.29 -0.03
N GLN A 164 11.37 14.40 0.90
CA GLN A 164 12.55 14.55 1.75
C GLN A 164 13.86 14.57 0.95
N ALA A 165 13.99 13.73 -0.08
CA ALA A 165 15.16 13.71 -0.95
C ALA A 165 15.34 15.01 -1.75
N VAL A 166 14.23 15.65 -2.16
CA VAL A 166 14.25 16.93 -2.91
C VAL A 166 14.35 18.14 -1.98
N GLN A 167 13.91 18.03 -0.73
CA GLN A 167 14.02 19.08 0.29
C GLN A 167 15.37 19.10 1.00
N CYS A 168 16.26 18.12 0.76
CA CYS A 168 17.59 18.14 1.33
C CYS A 168 18.40 19.34 0.80
N MET A 169 19.11 20.03 1.70
CA MET A 169 20.00 21.15 1.34
C MET A 169 21.01 20.78 0.26
N ASP A 170 21.43 19.51 0.19
CA ASP A 170 22.31 19.00 -0.87
C ASP A 170 21.67 19.13 -2.27
N ALA A 171 20.38 18.81 -2.41
CA ALA A 171 19.67 18.95 -3.67
C ALA A 171 19.56 20.42 -4.09
N PHE A 172 19.30 21.31 -3.12
CA PHE A 172 19.28 22.75 -3.33
C PHE A 172 20.63 23.27 -3.84
N LEU A 173 21.73 22.90 -3.17
CA LEU A 173 23.09 23.29 -3.55
C LEU A 173 23.48 22.74 -4.92
N ARG A 174 23.14 21.48 -5.24
CA ARG A 174 23.42 20.88 -6.54
C ARG A 174 22.69 21.59 -7.69
N VAL A 175 21.46 22.04 -7.48
CA VAL A 175 20.73 22.80 -8.50
C VAL A 175 21.37 24.15 -8.75
N LEU A 176 21.66 24.92 -7.69
CA LEU A 176 22.21 26.27 -7.87
C LEU A 176 23.65 26.26 -8.39
N THR A 177 24.49 25.33 -7.94
CA THR A 177 25.87 25.19 -8.43
C THR A 177 25.95 24.65 -9.87
N SER A 178 24.85 24.15 -10.44
CA SER A 178 24.78 23.80 -11.87
C SER A 178 24.64 25.04 -12.79
N ILE A 179 24.33 26.19 -12.21
CA ILE A 179 24.34 27.48 -12.91
C ILE A 179 25.81 27.88 -13.08
N PRO A 180 26.29 28.12 -14.31
CA PRO A 180 27.70 28.39 -14.55
C PRO A 180 28.18 29.61 -13.75
N GLY A 181 29.30 29.50 -13.04
CA GLY A 181 29.86 30.61 -12.26
C GLY A 181 29.10 30.94 -10.98
N ILE A 182 28.19 30.08 -10.54
CA ILE A 182 27.62 30.08 -9.19
C ILE A 182 28.30 28.96 -8.40
N ASP A 183 28.96 29.32 -7.30
CA ASP A 183 29.64 28.36 -6.44
C ASP A 183 28.81 28.00 -5.20
N SER A 184 29.35 27.14 -4.34
CA SER A 184 28.63 26.68 -3.16
C SER A 184 28.40 27.78 -2.13
N HIS A 185 29.23 28.82 -2.10
CA HIS A 185 29.05 29.95 -1.19
C HIS A 185 27.87 30.80 -1.66
N ASP A 186 27.83 31.15 -2.96
CA ASP A 186 26.71 31.87 -3.57
C ASP A 186 25.38 31.12 -3.39
N ALA A 187 25.41 29.79 -3.60
CA ALA A 187 24.24 28.93 -3.44
C ALA A 187 23.73 28.95 -1.99
N ASN A 188 24.62 28.93 -0.99
CA ASN A 188 24.23 29.05 0.41
C ASN A 188 23.67 30.44 0.76
N ALA A 189 24.25 31.51 0.21
CA ALA A 189 23.73 32.87 0.41
C ALA A 189 22.29 33.01 -0.12
N LEU A 190 22.02 32.47 -1.32
CA LEU A 190 20.68 32.40 -1.89
C LEU A 190 19.72 31.52 -1.07
N ALA A 191 20.21 30.40 -0.52
CA ALA A 191 19.44 29.54 0.37
C ALA A 191 18.97 30.30 1.62
N GLN A 192 19.88 31.06 2.24
CA GLN A 192 19.59 31.77 3.48
C GLN A 192 18.72 33.01 3.26
N ALA A 193 18.94 33.74 2.17
CA ALA A 193 18.26 34.99 1.88
C ALA A 193 16.89 34.82 1.21
N ILE A 194 16.76 33.86 0.29
CA ILE A 194 15.58 33.71 -0.58
C ILE A 194 14.85 32.39 -0.30
N GLY A 195 15.53 31.37 0.21
CA GLY A 195 14.92 30.16 0.77
C GLY A 195 14.65 29.03 -0.23
N SER A 196 14.04 29.31 -1.39
CA SER A 196 13.64 28.25 -2.34
C SER A 196 14.07 28.51 -3.78
N ILE A 197 14.32 27.44 -4.54
CA ILE A 197 14.67 27.53 -5.97
C ILE A 197 13.55 28.23 -6.75
N GLU A 198 12.29 27.97 -6.41
CA GLU A 198 11.14 28.63 -7.06
C GLU A 198 11.14 30.14 -6.80
N ALA A 199 11.42 30.56 -5.57
CA ALA A 199 11.53 31.98 -5.22
C ALA A 199 12.72 32.63 -5.95
N ILE A 200 13.86 31.94 -6.05
CA ILE A 200 15.04 32.42 -6.80
C ILE A 200 14.72 32.57 -8.28
N ALA A 201 14.04 31.61 -8.91
CA ALA A 201 13.65 31.69 -10.32
C ALA A 201 12.74 32.89 -10.62
N LYS A 202 11.91 33.28 -9.65
CA LYS A 202 10.97 34.40 -9.72
C LYS A 202 11.51 35.72 -9.15
N ALA A 203 12.67 35.70 -8.47
CA ALA A 203 13.29 36.90 -7.93
C ALA A 203 13.76 37.85 -9.05
N SER A 204 13.58 39.16 -8.86
CA SER A 204 14.19 40.15 -9.74
C SER A 204 15.68 40.28 -9.43
N LYS A 205 16.45 40.86 -10.36
CA LYS A 205 17.88 41.11 -10.17
C LYS A 205 18.12 41.99 -8.95
N GLU A 206 17.31 43.03 -8.81
CA GLU A 206 17.37 44.01 -7.72
C GLU A 206 17.11 43.31 -6.39
N PHE A 207 16.09 42.45 -6.33
CA PHE A 207 15.76 41.68 -5.13
C PHE A 207 16.89 40.73 -4.72
N ILE A 208 17.57 40.09 -5.69
CA ILE A 208 18.73 39.24 -5.40
C ILE A 208 19.87 40.08 -4.80
N LEU A 209 20.19 41.23 -5.40
CA LEU A 209 21.28 42.10 -4.95
C LEU A 209 21.01 42.78 -3.61
N GLU A 210 19.75 43.06 -3.28
CA GLU A 210 19.37 43.65 -1.99
C GLU A 210 19.44 42.65 -0.83
N ASN A 211 19.22 41.36 -1.11
CA ASN A 211 19.12 40.32 -0.09
C ASN A 211 20.34 39.39 -0.03
N THR A 212 21.27 39.48 -0.96
CA THR A 212 22.48 38.64 -1.02
C THR A 212 23.73 39.47 -1.30
N ASP A 213 24.91 38.90 -1.05
CA ASP A 213 26.22 39.48 -1.36
C ASP A 213 26.74 39.13 -2.77
N LEU A 214 25.86 38.62 -3.64
CA LEU A 214 26.22 38.25 -5.00
C LEU A 214 26.59 39.49 -5.85
N SER A 215 27.59 39.34 -6.71
CA SER A 215 27.93 40.35 -7.73
C SER A 215 26.78 40.61 -8.72
N THR A 216 26.78 41.79 -9.34
CA THR A 216 25.83 42.16 -10.39
C THR A 216 25.83 41.19 -11.57
N GLU A 217 27.00 40.66 -11.96
CA GLU A 217 27.12 39.66 -13.02
C GLU A 217 26.48 38.33 -12.63
N LYS A 218 26.69 37.86 -11.39
CA LYS A 218 26.09 36.62 -10.88
C LYS A 218 24.57 36.72 -10.76
N ALA A 219 24.04 37.84 -10.25
CA ALA A 219 22.61 38.08 -10.15
C ALA A 219 21.91 38.13 -11.52
N GLU A 220 22.51 38.83 -12.49
CA GLU A 220 22.03 38.85 -13.89
C GLU A 220 22.01 37.44 -14.50
N ARG A 221 23.06 36.64 -14.24
CA ARG A 221 23.20 35.29 -14.75
C ARG A 221 22.12 34.36 -14.22
N ILE A 222 21.78 34.45 -12.94
CA ILE A 222 20.70 33.66 -12.31
C ILE A 222 19.36 34.00 -12.97
N VAL A 223 19.05 35.30 -13.12
CA VAL A 223 17.80 35.75 -13.74
C VAL A 223 17.69 35.25 -15.19
N ARG A 224 18.76 35.37 -15.98
CA ARG A 224 18.79 34.85 -17.36
C ARG A 224 18.67 33.34 -17.41
N PHE A 225 19.35 32.61 -16.53
CA PHE A 225 19.30 31.16 -16.50
C PHE A 225 17.87 30.62 -16.29
N PHE A 226 17.05 31.27 -15.46
CA PHE A 226 15.67 30.83 -15.23
C PHE A 226 14.64 31.38 -16.23
N ARG A 227 14.95 32.47 -16.94
CA ARG A 227 13.94 33.21 -17.74
C ARG A 227 14.25 33.32 -19.23
N ASP A 228 15.48 33.04 -19.64
CA ASP A 228 15.91 33.12 -21.03
C ASP A 228 16.13 31.71 -21.62
N PRO A 229 15.20 31.20 -22.44
CA PRO A 229 15.29 29.92 -23.13
C PRO A 229 16.58 29.71 -23.91
N GLN A 230 17.17 30.78 -24.48
CA GLN A 230 18.39 30.67 -25.28
C GLN A 230 19.64 30.53 -24.41
N TYR A 231 19.57 30.99 -23.16
CA TYR A 231 20.71 31.04 -22.24
C TYR A 231 20.96 29.73 -21.49
N PHE A 232 19.91 28.98 -21.13
CA PHE A 232 20.09 27.68 -20.46
C PHE A 232 20.19 26.49 -21.42
N LEU A 233 19.83 26.64 -22.70
CA LEU A 233 19.94 25.61 -23.75
C LEU A 233 21.25 25.68 -24.55
N SER A 234 22.07 26.71 -24.36
CA SER A 234 23.33 26.87 -25.11
C SER A 234 24.41 25.92 -24.58
N PRO A 235 25.27 25.35 -25.46
CA PRO A 235 26.37 24.48 -25.04
C PRO A 235 27.30 25.23 -24.08
N LYS A 236 27.44 24.71 -22.86
CA LYS A 236 28.38 25.23 -21.86
C LYS A 236 29.77 24.69 -22.20
N ILE A 237 30.52 25.40 -23.04
CA ILE A 237 31.93 25.10 -23.31
C ILE A 237 32.73 25.63 -22.11
N ASN A 238 33.38 24.73 -21.37
CA ASN A 238 34.37 25.07 -20.33
C ASN A 238 35.71 25.45 -20.95
#